data_AF-A0A093Y6B9-F1
#
_entry.id   AF-A0A093Y6B9-F1
#
_cell.length_a   1.000
_cell.length_b   1.000
_cell.length_c   1.000
_cell.angle_alpha   90.00
_cell.angle_beta   90.00
_cell.angle_gamma   90.00
#
_symmetry.space_group_name_H-M   'P 1'
#
loop_
_entity.id
_entity.type
_entity.pdbx_description
1 polymer ?
#
loop_
_entity_poly.entity_id
_entity_poly.type
_entity_poly.pdbx_seq_one_letter_code
_entity_poly.pdbx_strand_id
1 'polypeptide(L)'
;MSLSGLSSEPADAHADQQRWENREGWAARHISDTAPFSLWDEENKRYRMPKGPEYEWCREKFGDGTLSGHGWFIAISTSSPSQPAPFTLGGMPLFLHPPHENQWLWMMPRSNYAHPRVANPCPEVKWEQMAFPTKDQNAEILTALEPLANVHRVIYMPYWTLVELEIGDGREYKDFSLPGTVGGRTTLYHHAEEPFLDRMKGLVSCPRLKGADSGNWFEIGGDEAAMLTWAEEYTKPRSVLGDGEVGVGEWERRSLCKVFGDVSGEMRGVPIVRCKTGEVVGECDVTGGVVECISFGLDGLDGLDAEGWVVM
;
A
#
# COMPACT_ATOMS: atom_id res chain seq x y z
N MET A 1 28.46 -19.28 -44.40
CA MET A 1 28.88 -19.30 -42.98
C MET A 1 27.64 -18.97 -42.17
N SER A 2 26.96 -20.01 -41.67
CA SER A 2 25.76 -19.87 -40.83
C SER A 2 26.19 -19.69 -39.39
N LEU A 3 25.65 -18.67 -38.73
CA LEU A 3 25.76 -18.48 -37.29
C LEU A 3 24.83 -19.50 -36.60
N SER A 4 25.46 -20.38 -35.83
CA SER A 4 24.83 -21.39 -34.98
C SER A 4 24.12 -20.74 -33.80
N GLY A 5 22.94 -21.28 -33.51
CA GLY A 5 21.96 -20.80 -32.52
C GLY A 5 22.51 -20.45 -31.15
N LEU A 6 22.13 -19.26 -30.69
CA LEU A 6 21.86 -19.01 -29.28
C LEU A 6 20.54 -19.74 -28.97
N SER A 7 20.67 -20.93 -28.38
CA SER A 7 19.57 -21.54 -27.64
C SER A 7 19.31 -20.65 -26.44
N SER A 8 18.27 -19.82 -26.51
CA SER A 8 17.64 -19.26 -25.32
C SER A 8 16.96 -20.42 -24.59
N GLU A 9 17.69 -21.06 -23.68
CA GLU A 9 17.03 -21.86 -22.67
C GLU A 9 16.06 -20.94 -21.91
N PRO A 10 14.75 -21.22 -21.88
CA PRO A 10 13.88 -20.56 -20.93
C PRO A 10 14.38 -20.93 -19.54
N ALA A 11 14.40 -19.96 -18.63
CA ALA A 11 14.68 -20.19 -17.23
C ALA A 11 13.60 -21.13 -16.64
N ASP A 12 13.81 -22.44 -16.79
CA ASP A 12 13.17 -23.47 -15.99
C ASP A 12 13.76 -23.39 -14.58
N ALA A 13 13.25 -22.46 -13.78
CA ALA A 13 13.45 -22.47 -12.35
C ALA A 13 12.19 -21.90 -11.68
N HIS A 14 11.51 -22.75 -10.90
CA HIS A 14 10.44 -22.44 -9.93
C HIS A 14 8.96 -22.45 -10.36
N ALA A 15 8.58 -23.11 -11.46
CA ALA A 15 7.19 -23.15 -11.91
C ALA A 15 6.21 -24.05 -11.09
N ASP A 16 6.68 -24.90 -10.17
CA ASP A 16 5.87 -26.04 -9.70
C ASP A 16 5.47 -26.06 -8.21
N GLN A 17 5.75 -25.01 -7.43
CA GLN A 17 5.17 -24.88 -6.09
C GLN A 17 4.18 -23.72 -6.04
N GLN A 18 2.91 -24.05 -5.81
CA GLN A 18 1.89 -23.07 -5.48
C GLN A 18 2.22 -22.42 -4.13
N ARG A 19 2.91 -21.28 -4.16
CA ARG A 19 3.37 -20.51 -2.98
C ARG A 19 2.29 -19.67 -2.32
N TRP A 20 1.17 -19.48 -3.00
CA TRP A 20 0.02 -18.75 -2.49
C TRP A 20 -1.26 -19.56 -2.60
N GLU A 21 -1.96 -19.65 -1.47
CA GLU A 21 -3.35 -20.08 -1.36
C GLU A 21 -4.28 -18.87 -1.50
N ASN A 22 -5.49 -19.08 -2.02
CA ASN A 22 -6.51 -18.01 -2.20
C ASN A 22 -5.94 -16.75 -2.84
N ARG A 23 -5.31 -16.89 -4.02
CA ARG A 23 -4.43 -15.91 -4.69
C ARG A 23 -5.09 -14.57 -5.09
N GLU A 24 -6.22 -14.21 -4.50
CA GLU A 24 -7.02 -13.03 -4.83
C GLU A 24 -7.17 -12.10 -3.61
N GLY A 25 -6.75 -10.86 -3.80
CA GLY A 25 -6.97 -9.76 -2.88
C GLY A 25 -6.51 -10.06 -1.45
N TRP A 26 -7.25 -9.48 -0.50
CA TRP A 26 -6.95 -9.52 0.93
C TRP A 26 -7.07 -10.91 1.58
N ALA A 27 -7.58 -11.94 0.90
CA ALA A 27 -7.63 -13.29 1.45
C ALA A 27 -6.36 -14.12 1.16
N ALA A 28 -5.44 -13.59 0.35
CA ALA A 28 -4.27 -14.32 -0.09
C ALA A 28 -3.35 -14.70 1.05
N ARG A 29 -2.86 -15.93 0.98
CA ARG A 29 -2.12 -16.57 2.05
C ARG A 29 -0.85 -17.20 1.53
N HIS A 30 0.29 -16.82 2.10
CA HIS A 30 1.57 -17.39 1.72
C HIS A 30 1.78 -18.77 2.33
N ILE A 31 2.50 -19.68 1.67
CA ILE A 31 2.78 -21.04 2.18
C ILE A 31 3.51 -21.08 3.53
N SER A 32 4.25 -20.03 3.88
CA SER A 32 4.91 -19.92 5.19
C SER A 32 3.92 -19.69 6.33
N ASP A 33 2.71 -19.25 6.01
CA ASP A 33 1.63 -19.06 6.97
C ASP A 33 1.07 -20.42 7.37
N THR A 34 1.46 -20.88 8.56
CA THR A 34 1.11 -22.20 9.10
C THR A 34 -0.07 -22.17 10.07
N ALA A 35 -0.77 -21.04 10.20
CA ALA A 35 -1.93 -20.92 11.05
C ALA A 35 -3.08 -21.89 10.68
N PRO A 36 -3.64 -22.65 11.62
CA PRO A 36 -4.76 -23.55 11.33
C PRO A 36 -6.10 -22.82 11.13
N PHE A 37 -6.10 -21.49 11.01
CA PHE A 37 -7.27 -20.62 10.94
C PHE A 37 -7.09 -19.50 9.90
N SER A 38 -8.20 -18.89 9.48
CA SER A 38 -8.23 -17.68 8.66
C SER A 38 -8.68 -16.49 9.49
N LEU A 39 -7.97 -15.37 9.35
CA LEU A 39 -8.34 -14.07 9.91
C LEU A 39 -9.18 -13.23 8.94
N TRP A 40 -9.31 -13.67 7.68
CA TRP A 40 -10.18 -13.03 6.70
C TRP A 40 -11.64 -13.45 6.91
N ASP A 41 -12.51 -12.46 7.10
CA ASP A 41 -13.97 -12.60 7.19
C ASP A 41 -14.56 -12.29 5.81
N GLU A 42 -14.83 -13.35 5.05
CA GLU A 42 -15.30 -13.28 3.66
C GLU A 42 -16.69 -12.62 3.54
N GLU A 43 -17.56 -12.82 4.53
CA GLU A 43 -18.91 -12.25 4.55
C GLU A 43 -18.87 -10.73 4.73
N ASN A 44 -18.01 -10.25 5.64
CA ASN A 44 -17.90 -8.83 5.96
C ASN A 44 -16.75 -8.13 5.22
N LYS A 45 -16.01 -8.84 4.36
CA LYS A 45 -14.85 -8.36 3.59
C LYS A 45 -13.86 -7.56 4.43
N ARG A 46 -13.48 -8.12 5.58
CA ARG A 46 -12.56 -7.47 6.54
C ARG A 46 -11.72 -8.51 7.27
N TYR A 47 -10.65 -8.05 7.91
CA TYR A 47 -9.95 -8.90 8.87
C TYR A 47 -10.57 -8.83 10.26
N ARG A 48 -10.40 -9.92 11.00
CA ARG A 48 -10.68 -10.00 12.44
C ARG A 48 -9.41 -10.34 13.20
N MET A 49 -9.39 -9.98 14.48
CA MET A 49 -8.34 -10.44 15.39
C MET A 49 -8.47 -11.94 15.69
N PRO A 50 -7.35 -12.63 15.96
CA PRO A 50 -7.36 -13.96 16.57
C PRO A 50 -8.18 -13.95 17.87
N LYS A 51 -8.91 -15.03 18.16
CA LYS A 51 -9.73 -15.16 19.37
C LYS A 51 -9.45 -16.48 20.09
N GLY A 52 -9.49 -16.44 21.43
CA GLY A 52 -9.41 -17.63 22.28
C GLY A 52 -8.22 -18.53 21.91
N PRO A 53 -8.45 -19.79 21.48
CA PRO A 53 -7.38 -20.71 21.09
C PRO A 53 -6.45 -20.21 19.97
N GLU A 54 -6.94 -19.35 19.06
CA GLU A 54 -6.11 -18.80 17.99
C GLU A 54 -5.07 -17.81 18.54
N TYR A 55 -5.43 -17.09 19.60
CA TYR A 55 -4.52 -16.16 20.28
C TYR A 55 -3.43 -16.92 21.05
N GLU A 56 -3.80 -18.02 21.70
CA GLU A 56 -2.86 -18.93 22.36
C GLU A 56 -1.88 -19.54 21.34
N TRP A 57 -2.39 -20.00 20.19
CA TRP A 57 -1.56 -20.49 19.09
C TRP A 57 -0.55 -19.43 18.61
N CYS A 58 -0.97 -18.16 18.46
CA CYS A 58 -0.07 -17.09 18.05
C CYS A 58 1.05 -16.89 19.08
N ARG A 59 0.73 -16.93 20.37
CA ARG A 59 1.72 -16.79 21.45
C ARG A 59 2.70 -17.96 21.48
N GLU A 60 2.22 -19.19 21.30
CA GLU A 60 3.10 -20.36 21.23
C GLU A 60 4.04 -20.30 20.02
N LYS A 61 3.54 -19.80 18.88
CA LYS A 61 4.31 -19.73 17.62
C LYS A 61 5.34 -18.60 17.61
N PHE A 62 4.97 -17.40 18.08
CA PHE A 62 5.78 -16.18 17.92
C PHE A 62 6.35 -15.63 19.24
N GLY A 63 5.99 -16.25 20.37
CA GLY A 63 6.42 -15.87 21.71
C GLY A 63 5.43 -14.95 22.44
N ASP A 64 5.84 -14.49 23.63
CA ASP A 64 5.00 -13.71 24.56
C ASP A 64 4.96 -12.21 24.26
N GLY A 65 5.25 -11.80 23.03
CA GLY A 65 5.18 -10.40 22.65
C GLY A 65 3.75 -9.88 22.48
N THR A 66 3.67 -8.60 22.13
CA THR A 66 2.40 -7.91 21.96
C THR A 66 1.86 -8.14 20.57
N LEU A 67 0.63 -8.63 20.50
CA LEU A 67 -0.13 -8.80 19.26
C LEU A 67 -1.08 -7.60 19.09
N SER A 68 -0.97 -6.88 17.97
CA SER A 68 -1.82 -5.75 17.62
C SER A 68 -2.38 -5.90 16.20
N GLY A 69 -3.60 -5.44 15.97
CA GLY A 69 -4.20 -5.43 14.64
C GLY A 69 -4.65 -4.04 14.23
N HIS A 70 -4.43 -3.72 12.95
CA HIS A 70 -4.55 -2.37 12.42
C HIS A 70 -5.45 -2.33 11.17
N GLY A 71 -6.54 -3.08 11.22
CA GLY A 71 -7.54 -3.14 10.15
C GLY A 71 -7.10 -4.01 8.96
N TRP A 72 -5.93 -3.75 8.37
CA TRP A 72 -5.43 -4.41 7.16
C TRP A 72 -4.19 -5.28 7.37
N PHE A 73 -3.50 -5.14 8.50
CA PHE A 73 -2.39 -6.00 8.89
C PHE A 73 -2.40 -6.31 10.38
N ILE A 74 -1.69 -7.35 10.76
CA ILE A 74 -1.41 -7.74 12.14
C ILE A 74 0.08 -7.57 12.41
N ALA A 75 0.40 -7.02 13.59
CA ALA A 75 1.77 -6.90 14.06
C ALA A 75 1.97 -7.72 15.32
N ILE A 76 3.14 -8.34 15.40
CA ILE A 76 3.57 -9.08 16.58
C ILE A 76 4.96 -8.60 16.96
N SER A 77 5.09 -8.08 18.17
CA SER A 77 6.41 -7.80 18.72
C SER A 77 7.07 -9.12 19.12
N THR A 78 8.33 -9.33 18.77
CA THR A 78 9.06 -10.54 19.13
C THR A 78 10.56 -10.29 19.12
N SER A 79 11.27 -10.81 20.13
CA SER A 79 12.73 -10.78 20.17
C SER A 79 13.38 -11.88 19.33
N SER A 80 12.59 -12.82 18.83
CA SER A 80 13.06 -14.04 18.19
C SER A 80 12.16 -14.39 16.99
N PRO A 81 12.14 -13.56 15.93
CA PRO A 81 11.32 -13.84 14.75
C PRO A 81 11.75 -15.17 14.12
N SER A 82 10.76 -15.97 13.70
CA SER A 82 11.02 -17.20 12.94
C SER A 82 11.72 -16.88 11.62
N GLN A 83 12.60 -17.77 11.15
CA GLN A 83 13.28 -17.62 9.87
C GLN A 83 12.96 -18.83 8.96
N PRO A 84 12.41 -18.62 7.75
CA PRO A 84 11.95 -17.32 7.22
C PRO A 84 10.73 -16.80 7.98
N ALA A 85 10.61 -15.48 8.08
CA ALA A 85 9.46 -14.85 8.70
C ALA A 85 8.24 -14.99 7.76
N PRO A 86 7.07 -15.42 8.26
CA PRO A 86 5.91 -15.54 7.38
C PRO A 86 5.38 -14.17 6.97
N PHE A 87 5.03 -14.02 5.69
CA PHE A 87 4.47 -12.77 5.16
C PHE A 87 3.02 -12.54 5.60
N THR A 88 2.30 -13.62 5.90
CA THR A 88 0.91 -13.58 6.36
C THR A 88 0.70 -14.43 7.61
N LEU A 89 -0.35 -14.11 8.36
CA LEU A 89 -0.88 -14.87 9.49
C LEU A 89 -2.39 -15.06 9.31
N GLY A 90 -2.83 -16.30 9.07
CA GLY A 90 -4.20 -16.60 8.68
C GLY A 90 -4.70 -15.78 7.48
N GLY A 91 -3.82 -15.49 6.51
CA GLY A 91 -4.09 -14.65 5.33
C GLY A 91 -4.05 -13.14 5.56
N MET A 92 -3.80 -12.68 6.80
CA MET A 92 -3.60 -11.26 7.10
C MET A 92 -2.11 -10.90 6.98
N PRO A 93 -1.72 -9.80 6.32
CA PRO A 93 -0.33 -9.34 6.27
C PRO A 93 0.28 -9.25 7.68
N LEU A 94 1.45 -9.85 7.88
CA LEU A 94 2.11 -9.96 9.19
C LEU A 94 3.36 -9.07 9.26
N PHE A 95 3.42 -8.24 10.30
CA PHE A 95 4.56 -7.40 10.62
C PHE A 95 5.21 -7.91 11.90
N LEU A 96 6.42 -8.45 11.79
CA LEU A 96 7.24 -8.76 12.95
C LEU A 96 8.13 -7.56 13.28
N HIS A 97 8.21 -7.20 14.56
CA HIS A 97 9.06 -6.11 14.99
C HIS A 97 9.69 -6.37 16.37
N PRO A 98 10.80 -5.70 16.71
CA PRO A 98 11.38 -5.80 18.05
C PRO A 98 10.42 -5.38 19.17
N PRO A 99 10.54 -5.98 20.37
CA PRO A 99 9.80 -5.52 21.55
C PRO A 99 10.08 -4.04 21.84
N HIS A 100 9.09 -3.35 22.39
CA HIS A 100 9.13 -1.92 22.76
C HIS A 100 9.15 -0.91 21.60
N GLU A 101 9.18 -1.34 20.34
CA GLU A 101 8.85 -0.46 19.22
C GLU A 101 7.34 -0.24 19.14
N ASN A 102 6.92 1.02 19.05
CA ASN A 102 5.51 1.38 18.90
C ASN A 102 5.20 1.75 17.45
N GLN A 103 4.67 0.79 16.70
CA GLN A 103 4.32 0.97 15.29
C GLN A 103 3.26 2.07 15.06
N TRP A 104 2.39 2.33 16.04
CA TRP A 104 1.37 3.39 15.92
C TRP A 104 1.97 4.77 15.67
N LEU A 105 3.18 5.03 16.19
CA LEU A 105 3.82 6.34 16.06
C LEU A 105 4.23 6.70 14.62
N TRP A 106 4.36 5.70 13.74
CA TRP A 106 4.77 5.89 12.36
C TRP A 106 3.60 5.86 11.36
N MET A 107 2.42 5.42 11.82
CA MET A 107 1.24 5.24 10.95
C MET A 107 0.13 6.27 11.18
N MET A 108 0.32 7.17 12.15
CA MET A 108 -0.63 8.23 12.44
C MET A 108 0.07 9.58 12.25
N PRO A 109 -0.55 10.54 11.54
CA PRO A 109 -0.05 11.89 11.54
C PRO A 109 -0.15 12.48 12.96
N ARG A 110 0.75 13.41 13.28
CA ARG A 110 0.81 14.04 14.60
C ARG A 110 -0.19 15.20 14.77
N SER A 111 -0.82 15.64 13.69
CA SER A 111 -1.76 16.75 13.65
C SER A 111 -3.13 16.35 14.17
N ASN A 112 -3.77 17.25 14.93
CA ASN A 112 -5.09 17.04 15.51
C ASN A 112 -6.19 17.82 14.76
N TYR A 113 -6.04 18.06 13.46
CA TYR A 113 -6.99 18.88 12.70
C TYR A 113 -8.35 18.20 12.48
N ALA A 114 -8.39 16.87 12.45
CA ALA A 114 -9.59 16.10 12.21
C ALA A 114 -10.58 16.18 13.38
N HIS A 115 -11.83 16.56 13.12
CA HIS A 115 -12.91 16.53 14.10
C HIS A 115 -14.11 15.73 13.60
N PRO A 116 -14.57 14.68 14.32
CA PRO A 116 -15.75 13.91 13.91
C PRO A 116 -17.08 14.66 13.91
N ARG A 117 -17.14 15.91 14.41
CA ARG A 117 -18.35 16.73 14.41
C ARG A 117 -18.40 17.74 13.27
N VAL A 118 -17.26 17.99 12.61
CA VAL A 118 -17.27 18.77 11.38
C VAL A 118 -17.93 17.89 10.31
N ALA A 119 -18.90 18.47 9.59
CA ALA A 119 -19.72 17.73 8.65
C ALA A 119 -18.87 17.05 7.57
N ASN A 120 -19.24 15.84 7.17
CA ASN A 120 -18.65 15.19 6.01
C ASN A 120 -19.03 16.02 4.77
N PRO A 121 -18.05 16.56 4.01
CA PRO A 121 -18.33 17.46 2.91
C PRO A 121 -18.89 16.73 1.67
N CYS A 122 -18.71 15.41 1.58
CA CYS A 122 -19.21 14.56 0.49
C CYS A 122 -19.81 13.24 1.04
N PRO A 123 -21.00 13.27 1.67
CA PRO A 123 -21.60 12.09 2.30
C PRO A 123 -22.11 11.03 1.31
N GLU A 124 -22.35 11.41 0.07
CA GLU A 124 -22.85 10.51 -0.97
C GLU A 124 -21.74 9.70 -1.65
N VAL A 125 -20.49 10.17 -1.61
CA VAL A 125 -19.34 9.43 -2.13
C VAL A 125 -19.07 8.24 -1.22
N LYS A 126 -19.22 7.02 -1.76
CA LYS A 126 -19.03 5.77 -1.03
C LYS A 126 -18.39 4.73 -1.94
N TRP A 127 -17.47 3.95 -1.37
CA TRP A 127 -16.87 2.79 -2.01
C TRP A 127 -16.69 1.68 -0.99
N GLU A 128 -16.51 0.45 -1.49
CA GLU A 128 -16.43 -0.76 -0.67
C GLU A 128 -15.26 -0.73 0.31
N GLN A 129 -15.45 -1.35 1.47
CA GLN A 129 -14.37 -1.55 2.43
C GLN A 129 -13.24 -2.37 1.78
N MET A 130 -11.98 -2.09 2.14
CA MET A 130 -10.82 -2.77 1.55
C MET A 130 -10.67 -2.57 0.02
N ALA A 131 -11.29 -1.54 -0.55
CA ALA A 131 -11.11 -1.12 -1.93
C ALA A 131 -10.58 0.32 -2.02
N PHE A 132 -10.04 0.69 -3.19
CA PHE A 132 -9.63 2.05 -3.51
C PHE A 132 -10.77 2.79 -4.23
N PRO A 133 -10.86 4.13 -4.10
CA PRO A 133 -11.85 4.90 -4.83
C PRO A 133 -11.57 4.89 -6.34
N THR A 134 -12.60 5.17 -7.14
CA THR A 134 -12.42 5.48 -8.57
C THR A 134 -11.84 6.88 -8.76
N LYS A 135 -11.36 7.19 -9.98
CA LYS A 135 -10.90 8.55 -10.32
C LYS A 135 -12.01 9.59 -10.08
N ASP A 136 -13.25 9.29 -10.46
CA ASP A 136 -14.39 10.19 -10.27
C ASP A 136 -14.70 10.40 -8.78
N GLN A 137 -14.68 9.34 -7.98
CA GLN A 137 -14.87 9.44 -6.52
C GLN A 137 -13.77 10.28 -5.87
N ASN A 138 -12.51 10.08 -6.27
CA ASN A 138 -11.41 10.93 -5.82
C ASN A 138 -11.63 12.39 -6.23
N ALA A 139 -12.14 12.63 -7.44
CA ALA A 139 -12.38 13.98 -7.92
C ALA A 139 -13.48 14.71 -7.12
N GLU A 140 -14.56 14.00 -6.78
CA GLU A 140 -15.60 14.51 -5.90
C GLU A 140 -15.07 14.82 -4.48
N ILE A 141 -14.21 13.94 -3.94
CA ILE A 141 -13.56 14.15 -2.62
C ILE A 141 -12.70 15.41 -2.63
N LEU A 142 -11.84 15.56 -3.63
CA LEU A 142 -10.92 16.69 -3.75
C LEU A 142 -11.70 18.01 -3.96
N THR A 143 -12.72 18.00 -4.80
CA THR A 143 -13.62 19.16 -4.99
C THR A 143 -14.32 19.56 -3.68
N ALA A 144 -14.75 18.57 -2.89
CA ALA A 144 -15.39 18.81 -1.60
C ALA A 144 -14.42 19.32 -0.52
N LEU A 145 -13.13 18.99 -0.63
CA LEU A 145 -12.08 19.41 0.31
C LEU A 145 -11.47 20.77 -0.01
N GLU A 146 -11.43 21.16 -1.28
CA GLU A 146 -10.85 22.42 -1.77
C GLU A 146 -11.23 23.68 -0.95
N PRO A 147 -12.52 23.93 -0.62
CA PRO A 147 -12.89 25.11 0.17
C PRO A 147 -12.43 25.05 1.63
N LEU A 148 -12.04 23.87 2.13
CA LEU A 148 -11.68 23.63 3.52
C LEU A 148 -10.17 23.56 3.73
N ALA A 149 -9.44 23.00 2.76
CA ALA A 149 -8.05 22.65 2.88
C ALA A 149 -7.33 22.76 1.54
N ASN A 150 -6.07 23.18 1.55
CA ASN A 150 -5.23 23.11 0.37
C ASN A 150 -4.53 21.77 0.37
N VAL A 151 -5.09 20.85 -0.41
CA VAL A 151 -4.60 19.47 -0.48
C VAL A 151 -3.42 19.39 -1.45
N HIS A 152 -2.34 18.80 -0.97
CA HIS A 152 -1.16 18.43 -1.76
C HIS A 152 -1.28 17.00 -2.29
N ARG A 153 -1.73 16.09 -1.42
CA ARG A 153 -1.78 14.65 -1.69
C ARG A 153 -2.89 13.99 -0.89
N VAL A 154 -3.48 12.93 -1.45
CA VAL A 154 -4.42 12.06 -0.75
C VAL A 154 -3.96 10.61 -0.86
N ILE A 155 -3.93 9.91 0.28
CA ILE A 155 -3.57 8.50 0.38
C ILE A 155 -4.77 7.74 0.92
N TYR A 156 -5.32 6.86 0.09
CA TYR A 156 -6.45 6.00 0.42
C TYR A 156 -5.93 4.66 0.94
N MET A 157 -6.05 4.47 2.24
CA MET A 157 -5.76 3.21 2.93
C MET A 157 -7.07 2.44 3.15
N PRO A 158 -7.02 1.13 3.49
CA PRO A 158 -8.23 0.31 3.53
C PRO A 158 -9.31 0.78 4.52
N TYR A 159 -8.92 1.50 5.58
CA TYR A 159 -9.80 2.01 6.63
C TYR A 159 -9.78 3.53 6.79
N TRP A 160 -8.69 4.19 6.39
CA TRP A 160 -8.46 5.62 6.63
C TRP A 160 -8.07 6.30 5.33
N THR A 161 -8.45 7.57 5.21
CA THR A 161 -7.90 8.46 4.21
C THR A 161 -6.93 9.39 4.91
N LEU A 162 -5.71 9.50 4.40
CA LEU A 162 -4.78 10.52 4.84
C LEU A 162 -4.72 11.62 3.78
N VAL A 163 -4.85 12.87 4.23
CA VAL A 163 -4.74 14.06 3.40
C VAL A 163 -3.48 14.80 3.81
N GLU A 164 -2.51 14.93 2.90
CA GLU A 164 -1.38 15.83 3.12
C GLU A 164 -1.75 17.23 2.64
N LEU A 165 -1.53 18.20 3.51
CA LEU A 165 -1.79 19.61 3.27
C LEU A 165 -0.54 20.29 2.72
N GLU A 166 -0.76 21.22 1.81
CA GLU A 166 0.32 22.04 1.24
C GLU A 166 1.02 22.85 2.35
N ILE A 167 2.35 22.90 2.31
CA ILE A 167 3.16 23.67 3.25
C ILE A 167 3.56 25.00 2.60
N GLY A 168 3.51 26.08 3.37
CA GLY A 168 3.97 27.39 2.91
C GLY A 168 2.96 28.16 2.04
N ASP A 169 1.70 27.69 1.99
CA ASP A 169 0.60 28.38 1.30
C ASP A 169 -0.05 29.52 2.14
N GLY A 170 0.45 29.72 3.36
CA GLY A 170 -0.03 30.74 4.30
C GLY A 170 -1.33 30.38 5.02
N ARG A 171 -1.89 29.17 4.82
CA ARG A 171 -3.08 28.72 5.55
C ARG A 171 -2.67 28.16 6.92
N GLU A 172 -3.42 28.55 7.94
CA GLU A 172 -3.29 27.99 9.29
C GLU A 172 -4.52 27.16 9.64
N TYR A 173 -4.29 25.90 10.00
CA TYR A 173 -5.34 24.98 10.43
C TYR A 173 -5.35 24.88 11.95
N LYS A 174 -6.52 25.10 12.56
CA LYS A 174 -6.69 24.96 14.00
C LYS A 174 -6.93 23.50 14.35
N ASP A 175 -6.62 23.13 15.58
CA ASP A 175 -7.02 21.83 16.11
C ASP A 175 -8.53 21.64 15.95
N PHE A 176 -8.90 20.46 15.49
CA PHE A 176 -10.28 20.04 15.30
C PHE A 176 -11.10 20.92 14.33
N SER A 177 -10.46 21.58 13.35
CA SER A 177 -11.17 22.44 12.39
C SER A 177 -11.58 21.75 11.08
N LEU A 178 -11.01 20.59 10.75
CA LEU A 178 -11.25 19.89 9.49
C LEU A 178 -12.15 18.66 9.68
N PRO A 179 -12.86 18.21 8.62
CA PRO A 179 -13.72 17.03 8.69
C PRO A 179 -12.95 15.78 9.12
N GLY A 180 -13.39 15.15 10.21
CA GLY A 180 -12.87 13.84 10.63
C GLY A 180 -13.39 12.66 9.79
N THR A 181 -14.37 12.93 8.91
CA THR A 181 -14.91 11.96 7.96
C THR A 181 -15.08 12.62 6.59
N VAL A 182 -14.56 12.00 5.54
CA VAL A 182 -14.71 12.45 4.14
C VAL A 182 -15.05 11.23 3.28
N GLY A 183 -16.09 11.30 2.45
CA GLY A 183 -16.50 10.17 1.61
C GLY A 183 -16.85 8.90 2.41
N GLY A 184 -17.36 9.06 3.64
CA GLY A 184 -17.66 7.95 4.54
C GLY A 184 -16.43 7.26 5.14
N ARG A 185 -15.21 7.78 4.93
CA ARG A 185 -13.98 7.27 5.55
C ARG A 185 -13.52 8.17 6.67
N THR A 186 -12.89 7.57 7.68
CA THR A 186 -12.15 8.34 8.69
C THR A 186 -11.00 9.05 8.00
N THR A 187 -10.91 10.35 8.18
CA THR A 187 -9.90 11.19 7.52
C THR A 187 -8.95 11.78 8.53
N LEU A 188 -7.67 11.63 8.24
CA LEU A 188 -6.57 12.18 9.01
C LEU A 188 -5.83 13.18 8.13
N TYR A 189 -5.21 14.17 8.75
CA TYR A 189 -4.48 15.22 8.03
C TYR A 189 -3.03 15.20 8.46
N HIS A 190 -2.11 15.37 7.51
CA HIS A 190 -0.69 15.56 7.75
C HIS A 190 -0.29 16.93 7.20
N HIS A 191 0.48 17.69 7.99
CA HIS A 191 0.91 19.05 7.65
C HIS A 191 2.29 19.28 8.26
N ALA A 192 3.31 18.78 7.55
CA ALA A 192 4.72 18.98 7.88
C ALA A 192 5.56 18.97 6.59
N GLU A 193 6.76 19.55 6.65
CA GLU A 193 7.71 19.56 5.52
C GLU A 193 8.13 18.14 5.09
N GLU A 194 8.33 17.26 6.06
CA GLU A 194 8.62 15.84 5.81
C GLU A 194 7.33 15.13 5.36
N PRO A 195 7.30 14.48 4.17
CA PRO A 195 6.18 13.68 3.72
C PRO A 195 5.81 12.58 4.71
N PHE A 196 4.53 12.24 4.80
CA PHE A 196 4.07 11.20 5.72
C PHE A 196 4.65 9.82 5.38
N LEU A 197 4.71 9.49 4.09
CA LEU A 197 5.18 8.18 3.63
C LEU A 197 6.65 7.93 3.97
N ASP A 198 7.48 8.99 4.02
CA ASP A 198 8.92 8.88 4.34
C ASP A 198 9.16 8.37 5.76
N ARG A 199 8.15 8.48 6.65
CA ARG A 199 8.19 7.94 8.01
C ARG A 199 7.95 6.44 8.09
N MET A 200 7.44 5.83 7.03
CA MET A 200 7.06 4.41 7.00
C MET A 200 8.11 3.56 6.28
N LYS A 201 8.87 2.79 7.05
CA LYS A 201 9.93 1.90 6.53
C LYS A 201 9.38 0.81 5.60
N GLY A 202 10.11 0.52 4.53
CA GLY A 202 9.83 -0.60 3.60
C GLY A 202 8.55 -0.41 2.77
N LEU A 203 8.11 0.84 2.60
CA LEU A 203 7.10 1.21 1.63
C LEU A 203 7.74 1.59 0.30
N VAL A 204 7.01 1.31 -0.76
CA VAL A 204 7.38 1.66 -2.13
C VAL A 204 6.20 2.37 -2.78
N SER A 205 6.44 3.54 -3.36
CA SER A 205 5.48 4.19 -4.26
C SER A 205 5.81 3.81 -5.71
N CYS A 206 5.04 2.90 -6.27
CA CYS A 206 5.21 2.41 -7.62
C CYS A 206 4.33 3.23 -8.59
N PRO A 207 4.81 3.52 -9.81
CA PRO A 207 3.89 3.75 -10.93
C PRO A 207 2.85 2.63 -10.93
N ARG A 208 1.58 2.95 -11.26
CA ARG A 208 0.48 1.99 -11.12
C ARG A 208 0.79 0.71 -11.90
N LEU A 209 1.16 -0.34 -11.18
CA LEU A 209 1.43 -1.65 -11.76
C LEU A 209 0.12 -2.18 -12.33
N LYS A 210 0.18 -2.80 -13.51
CA LYS A 210 -1.00 -3.40 -14.14
C LYS A 210 -1.65 -4.39 -13.17
N GLY A 211 -2.93 -4.17 -12.87
CA GLY A 211 -3.68 -5.01 -11.93
C GLY A 211 -3.23 -4.91 -10.46
N ALA A 212 -2.57 -3.82 -10.05
CA ALA A 212 -2.33 -3.49 -8.64
C ALA A 212 -3.60 -2.91 -7.98
N ASP A 213 -4.64 -3.73 -7.94
CA ASP A 213 -5.84 -3.44 -7.18
C ASP A 213 -5.59 -3.67 -5.68
N SER A 214 -6.53 -3.20 -4.86
CA SER A 214 -6.42 -3.25 -3.40
C SER A 214 -6.25 -4.69 -2.89
N GLY A 215 -5.21 -4.92 -2.09
CA GLY A 215 -4.93 -6.21 -1.49
C GLY A 215 -4.19 -7.20 -2.38
N ASN A 216 -3.81 -6.82 -3.60
CA ASN A 216 -3.10 -7.74 -4.48
C ASN A 216 -1.65 -7.94 -4.07
N TRP A 217 -1.22 -9.20 -4.13
CA TRP A 217 0.13 -9.64 -3.85
C TRP A 217 0.93 -9.89 -5.13
N PHE A 218 2.22 -9.64 -5.02
CA PHE A 218 3.23 -9.87 -6.05
C PHE A 218 4.42 -10.60 -5.43
N GLU A 219 4.97 -11.58 -6.15
CA GLU A 219 6.24 -12.21 -5.81
C GLU A 219 7.38 -11.41 -6.42
N ILE A 220 8.49 -11.32 -5.70
CA ILE A 220 9.73 -10.71 -6.20
C ILE A 220 10.85 -11.71 -6.00
N GLY A 221 11.46 -12.17 -7.10
CA GLY A 221 12.68 -12.98 -7.04
C GLY A 221 12.53 -14.40 -6.50
N GLY A 222 11.30 -14.86 -6.28
CA GLY A 222 11.04 -16.18 -5.75
C GLY A 222 10.33 -16.13 -4.40
N ASP A 223 10.78 -16.93 -3.44
CA ASP A 223 10.23 -17.08 -2.09
C ASP A 223 10.84 -16.13 -1.04
N GLU A 224 11.83 -15.32 -1.42
CA GLU A 224 12.56 -14.46 -0.49
C GLU A 224 11.85 -13.14 -0.19
N ALA A 225 11.05 -12.64 -1.15
CA ALA A 225 10.35 -11.38 -1.00
C ALA A 225 8.97 -11.38 -1.67
N ALA A 226 8.06 -10.62 -1.08
CA ALA A 226 6.73 -10.38 -1.61
C ALA A 226 6.33 -8.92 -1.44
N MET A 227 5.40 -8.47 -2.26
CA MET A 227 4.90 -7.11 -2.25
C MET A 227 3.38 -7.10 -2.22
N LEU A 228 2.81 -6.23 -1.39
CA LEU A 228 1.37 -6.05 -1.25
C LEU A 228 0.97 -4.63 -1.61
N THR A 229 0.05 -4.47 -2.55
CA THR A 229 -0.61 -3.18 -2.78
C THR A 229 -1.63 -2.94 -1.68
N TRP A 230 -1.35 -2.00 -0.79
CA TRP A 230 -2.17 -1.77 0.40
C TRP A 230 -2.87 -0.41 0.41
N ALA A 231 -2.34 0.57 -0.34
CA ALA A 231 -2.91 1.90 -0.45
C ALA A 231 -2.76 2.47 -1.87
N GLU A 232 -3.50 3.53 -2.14
CA GLU A 232 -3.43 4.28 -3.38
C GLU A 232 -3.22 5.77 -3.09
N GLU A 233 -2.34 6.39 -3.87
CA GLU A 233 -1.93 7.78 -3.71
C GLU A 233 -2.38 8.59 -4.92
N TYR A 234 -2.91 9.78 -4.66
CA TYR A 234 -3.18 10.82 -5.64
C TYR A 234 -2.38 12.06 -5.23
N THR A 235 -1.48 12.52 -6.10
CA THR A 235 -0.63 13.69 -5.82
C THR A 235 -0.92 14.79 -6.82
N LYS A 236 -1.02 16.03 -6.32
CA LYS A 236 -1.13 17.22 -7.15
C LYS A 236 0.15 17.37 -7.98
N PRO A 237 0.07 17.46 -9.32
CA PRO A 237 1.22 17.75 -10.17
C PRO A 237 1.90 19.04 -9.75
N ARG A 238 3.24 19.05 -9.71
CA ARG A 238 3.98 20.31 -9.53
C ARG A 238 3.80 21.14 -10.80
N SER A 239 3.10 22.27 -10.72
CA SER A 239 2.99 23.21 -11.83
C SER A 239 4.39 23.64 -12.25
N VAL A 240 4.76 23.28 -13.48
CA VAL A 240 5.98 23.79 -14.11
C VAL A 240 5.68 25.22 -14.54
N LEU A 241 6.06 26.18 -13.69
CA LEU A 241 6.17 27.62 -14.01
C LEU A 241 5.13 28.16 -15.01
N GLY A 242 3.95 28.52 -14.49
CA GLY A 242 3.13 29.60 -15.09
C GLY A 242 1.82 29.23 -15.76
N ASP A 243 1.43 27.95 -15.84
CA ASP A 243 0.16 27.56 -16.46
C ASP A 243 -0.83 26.97 -15.45
N GLY A 244 -2.01 27.62 -15.37
CA GLY A 244 -3.31 27.06 -14.96
C GLY A 244 -3.51 26.55 -13.53
N GLU A 245 -4.75 26.66 -13.04
CA GLU A 245 -5.20 25.78 -11.95
C GLU A 245 -5.25 24.34 -12.50
N VAL A 246 -4.49 23.44 -11.88
CA VAL A 246 -4.48 22.01 -12.26
C VAL A 246 -5.83 21.41 -11.89
N GLY A 247 -6.53 20.87 -12.88
CA GLY A 247 -7.82 20.24 -12.68
C GLY A 247 -7.69 19.00 -11.80
N VAL A 248 -8.72 18.72 -11.00
CA VAL A 248 -8.72 17.56 -10.09
C VAL A 248 -8.55 16.22 -10.84
N GLY A 249 -8.93 16.15 -12.11
CA GLY A 249 -8.74 14.97 -12.97
C GLY A 249 -7.29 14.72 -13.43
N GLU A 250 -6.38 15.67 -13.20
CA GLU A 250 -4.98 15.63 -13.68
C GLU A 250 -4.01 15.13 -12.60
N TRP A 251 -4.53 14.68 -11.45
CA TRP A 251 -3.68 14.21 -10.34
C TRP A 251 -2.99 12.89 -10.66
N GLU A 252 -1.68 12.83 -10.36
CA GLU A 252 -0.88 11.62 -10.57
C GLU A 252 -1.35 10.54 -9.60
N ARG A 253 -1.73 9.38 -10.15
CA ARG A 253 -2.18 8.21 -9.38
C ARG A 253 -1.05 7.19 -9.26
N ARG A 254 -0.72 6.77 -8.05
CA ARG A 254 0.34 5.79 -7.75
C ARG A 254 -0.15 4.69 -6.83
N SER A 255 0.41 3.50 -6.98
CA SER A 255 0.15 2.37 -6.09
C SER A 255 1.17 2.39 -4.96
N LEU A 256 0.68 2.35 -3.72
CA LEU A 256 1.54 2.21 -2.56
C LEU A 256 1.61 0.75 -2.15
N CYS A 257 2.83 0.26 -2.16
CA CYS A 257 3.16 -1.14 -1.92
C CYS A 257 3.97 -1.28 -0.64
N LYS A 258 3.72 -2.37 0.11
CA LYS A 258 4.56 -2.80 1.22
C LYS A 258 5.39 -3.99 0.75
N VAL A 259 6.70 -3.93 0.93
CA VAL A 259 7.59 -5.06 0.66
C VAL A 259 7.81 -5.85 1.95
N PHE A 260 7.74 -7.17 1.83
CA PHE A 260 7.99 -8.18 2.85
C PHE A 260 9.18 -9.03 2.40
N GLY A 261 10.00 -9.46 3.36
CA GLY A 261 11.25 -10.18 3.07
C GLY A 261 12.49 -9.29 3.09
N ASP A 262 13.64 -9.89 2.78
CA ASP A 262 14.93 -9.21 2.82
C ASP A 262 15.15 -8.45 1.51
N VAL A 263 15.20 -7.11 1.60
CA VAL A 263 15.53 -6.25 0.46
C VAL A 263 17.03 -6.07 0.37
N SER A 264 17.62 -6.49 -0.75
CA SER A 264 19.06 -6.32 -1.03
C SER A 264 19.28 -5.71 -2.42
N GLY A 265 20.49 -5.19 -2.66
CA GLY A 265 20.87 -4.68 -3.98
C GLY A 265 20.87 -5.75 -5.08
N GLU A 266 20.84 -7.04 -4.72
CA GLU A 266 20.74 -8.16 -5.65
C GLU A 266 19.33 -8.30 -6.26
N MET A 267 18.33 -7.61 -5.69
CA MET A 267 16.98 -7.56 -6.24
C MET A 267 16.83 -6.65 -7.48
N ARG A 268 17.89 -5.95 -7.89
CA ARG A 268 17.84 -5.12 -9.10
C ARG A 268 17.64 -5.98 -10.35
N GLY A 269 16.65 -5.61 -11.17
CA GLY A 269 16.26 -6.33 -12.39
C GLY A 269 15.44 -7.59 -12.14
N VAL A 270 15.05 -7.85 -10.88
CA VAL A 270 14.26 -9.02 -10.54
C VAL A 270 12.79 -8.80 -10.93
N PRO A 271 12.14 -9.78 -11.60
CA PRO A 271 10.77 -9.62 -12.05
C PRO A 271 9.78 -9.53 -10.87
N ILE A 272 8.81 -8.63 -11.02
CA ILE A 272 7.63 -8.52 -10.16
C ILE A 272 6.52 -9.34 -10.81
N VAL A 273 6.14 -10.44 -10.17
CA VAL A 273 5.19 -11.41 -10.71
C VAL A 273 3.89 -11.35 -9.94
N ARG A 274 2.76 -11.17 -10.62
CA ARG A 274 1.44 -11.17 -9.95
C ARG A 274 1.11 -12.58 -9.45
N CYS A 275 0.91 -12.75 -8.14
CA CYS A 275 0.64 -14.07 -7.55
C CYS A 275 -0.58 -14.77 -8.18
N LYS A 276 -1.63 -14.00 -8.53
CA LYS A 276 -2.86 -14.52 -9.14
C LYS A 276 -2.62 -15.20 -10.48
N THR A 277 -1.90 -14.54 -11.38
CA THR A 277 -1.83 -14.90 -12.80
C THR A 277 -0.49 -15.45 -13.23
N GLY A 278 0.58 -15.24 -12.44
CA GLY A 278 1.96 -15.48 -12.88
C GLY A 278 2.45 -14.46 -13.92
N GLU A 279 1.68 -13.39 -14.18
CA GLU A 279 2.07 -12.35 -15.13
C GLU A 279 3.19 -11.49 -14.54
N VAL A 280 4.28 -11.31 -15.29
CA VAL A 280 5.30 -10.30 -14.96
C VAL A 280 4.72 -8.92 -15.25
N VAL A 281 4.62 -8.08 -14.23
CA VAL A 281 4.02 -6.72 -14.31
C VAL A 281 5.05 -5.60 -14.21
N GLY A 282 6.30 -5.95 -13.92
CA GLY A 282 7.38 -4.99 -13.73
C GLY A 282 8.67 -5.69 -13.31
N GLU A 283 9.65 -4.87 -12.99
CA GLU A 283 10.94 -5.25 -12.41
C GLU A 283 11.22 -4.38 -11.18
N CYS A 284 11.91 -4.96 -10.20
CA CYS A 284 12.45 -4.22 -9.08
C CYS A 284 13.73 -3.49 -9.50
N ASP A 285 13.82 -2.22 -9.18
CA ASP A 285 15.09 -1.53 -9.01
C ASP A 285 15.34 -1.31 -7.52
N VAL A 286 16.60 -1.15 -7.15
CA VAL A 286 17.00 -0.83 -5.78
C VAL A 286 17.99 0.32 -5.85
N THR A 287 17.55 1.49 -5.38
CA THR A 287 18.36 2.71 -5.34
C THR A 287 18.46 3.18 -3.89
N GLY A 288 19.68 3.27 -3.36
CA GLY A 288 19.90 3.71 -1.98
C GLY A 288 19.30 2.81 -0.89
N GLY A 289 19.00 1.53 -1.21
CA GLY A 289 18.34 0.59 -0.29
C GLY A 289 16.81 0.71 -0.25
N VAL A 290 16.22 1.51 -1.12
CA VAL A 290 14.78 1.60 -1.35
C VAL A 290 14.45 0.80 -2.61
N VAL A 291 13.44 -0.06 -2.55
CA VAL A 291 12.90 -0.73 -3.74
C VAL A 291 12.14 0.30 -4.55
N GLU A 292 12.42 0.39 -5.84
CA GLU A 292 11.66 1.14 -6.82
C GLU A 292 11.02 0.14 -7.80
N CYS A 293 9.83 0.45 -8.29
CA CYS A 293 9.15 -0.38 -9.28
C CYS A 293 9.32 0.21 -10.67
N ILE A 294 9.88 -0.57 -11.60
CA ILE A 294 9.80 -0.29 -13.03
C ILE A 294 8.60 -1.08 -13.57
N SER A 295 7.50 -0.39 -13.86
CA SER A 295 6.28 -1.03 -14.37
C SER A 295 6.39 -1.36 -15.87
N PHE A 296 6.02 -2.58 -16.27
CA PHE A 296 5.83 -2.92 -17.68
C PHE A 296 4.38 -2.75 -18.07
N GLY A 297 4.12 -1.75 -18.92
CA GLY A 297 2.78 -1.42 -19.40
C GLY A 297 2.28 -0.12 -18.79
N LEU A 298 2.29 0.94 -19.61
CA LEU A 298 1.46 2.11 -19.37
C LEU A 298 0.00 1.66 -19.56
N ASP A 299 -0.84 1.77 -18.54
CA ASP A 299 -2.30 1.82 -18.75
C ASP A 299 -2.65 3.16 -19.42
N GLY A 300 -2.18 3.32 -20.66
CA GLY A 300 -2.65 4.33 -21.60
C GLY A 300 -3.80 3.74 -22.42
N LEU A 301 -4.90 3.39 -21.76
CA LEU A 301 -6.20 3.15 -22.39
C LEU A 301 -7.36 3.59 -21.48
N ASP A 302 -7.22 4.78 -20.90
CA ASP A 302 -8.33 5.75 -20.91
C ASP A 302 -7.76 6.96 -21.64
N GLY A 303 -8.41 7.35 -22.74
CA GLY A 303 -7.81 8.20 -23.76
C GLY A 303 -7.22 9.53 -23.25
N LEU A 304 -6.08 9.86 -23.85
CA LEU A 304 -5.33 11.13 -23.82
C LEU A 304 -4.39 11.31 -22.63
N ASP A 305 -3.18 11.72 -22.99
CA ASP A 305 -2.05 12.18 -22.18
C ASP A 305 -1.21 11.12 -21.44
N ALA A 306 -0.68 10.17 -22.22
CA ALA A 306 0.58 9.51 -21.89
C ALA A 306 1.76 10.44 -22.25
N GLU A 307 2.04 11.44 -21.42
CA GLU A 307 3.38 11.99 -21.30
C GLU A 307 3.95 11.55 -19.95
N GLY A 308 4.69 10.44 -19.98
CA GLY A 308 5.48 9.98 -18.86
C GLY A 308 6.59 10.98 -18.56
N TRP A 309 6.45 11.71 -17.46
CA TRP A 309 7.57 12.43 -16.87
C TRP A 309 8.31 11.50 -15.93
N VAL A 310 9.52 11.11 -16.33
CA VAL A 310 10.56 10.64 -15.40
C VAL A 310 10.93 11.83 -14.55
N VAL A 311 10.58 11.80 -13.27
CA VAL A 311 11.18 12.72 -12.29
C VAL A 311 12.51 12.09 -11.87
N MET A 312 13.61 12.71 -12.29
CA MET A 312 14.96 12.43 -11.78
C MET A 312 15.08 12.79 -10.30
#